data_AF-B4U1W8-F1
#
_entry.id   AF-B4U1W8-F1
#
_cell.length_a   1.000
_cell.length_b   1.000
_cell.length_c   1.000
_cell.angle_alpha   90.00
_cell.angle_beta   90.00
_cell.angle_gamma   90.00
#
_symmetry.space_group_name_H-M   'P 1'
#
loop_
_entity.id
_entity.type
_entity.pdbx_description
1 polymer ?
#
loop_
_entity_poly.entity_id
_entity_poly.type
_entity_poly.pdbx_seq_one_letter_code
_entity_poly.pdbx_strand_id
1 'polypeptide(L)' 'MSTKKTFEERLQELEAIVTRLENGDVPLEEAISEFQKGMVLSKDLQKTLQSAEKTLVKVMQADGTELEMDA' A
#
# COMPACT_ATOMS: atom_id res chain seq x y z
N MET A 1 -23.58 3.20 1.35
CA MET A 1 -22.66 2.10 1.69
C MET A 1 -21.34 2.73 2.05
N SER A 2 -20.82 2.54 3.26
CA SER A 2 -19.44 2.94 3.57
C SER A 2 -18.51 1.87 3.02
N THR A 3 -18.43 1.80 1.69
CA THR A 3 -17.50 0.92 0.99
C THR A 3 -16.11 1.35 1.42
N LYS A 4 -15.52 0.61 2.36
CA LYS A 4 -14.09 0.70 2.59
C LYS A 4 -13.47 0.53 1.20
N LYS A 5 -12.65 1.52 0.78
CA LYS A 5 -11.90 1.43 -0.47
C LYS A 5 -11.22 0.06 -0.54
N THR A 6 -11.21 -0.54 -1.71
CA THR A 6 -10.44 -1.75 -2.03
C THR A 6 -8.94 -1.45 -1.96
N PHE A 7 -8.12 -2.51 -2.07
CA PHE A 7 -6.67 -2.35 -2.13
C PHE A 7 -6.29 -1.55 -3.38
N GLU A 8 -6.91 -1.89 -4.51
CA GLU A 8 -6.71 -1.27 -5.83
C GLU A 8 -7.09 0.22 -5.79
N GLU A 9 -8.23 0.57 -5.20
CA GLU A 9 -8.63 1.98 -5.06
C GLU A 9 -7.65 2.80 -4.18
N ARG A 10 -7.09 2.19 -3.12
CA ARG A 10 -6.08 2.85 -2.29
C ARG A 10 -4.74 2.99 -3.02
N LEU A 11 -4.36 1.99 -3.80
CA LEU A 11 -3.15 2.02 -4.62
C LEU A 11 -3.25 3.12 -5.68
N GLN A 12 -4.38 3.21 -6.38
CA GLN A 12 -4.65 4.28 -7.34
C GLN A 12 -4.60 5.67 -6.69
N GLU A 13 -5.13 5.81 -5.47
CA GLU A 13 -5.03 7.06 -4.72
C GLU A 13 -3.58 7.44 -4.40
N LEU A 14 -2.75 6.46 -4.03
CA LEU A 14 -1.33 6.67 -3.80
C LEU A 14 -0.60 7.07 -5.09
N GLU A 15 -0.85 6.38 -6.20
CA GLU A 15 -0.27 6.72 -7.51
C GLU A 15 -0.65 8.14 -7.95
N ALA A 16 -1.89 8.54 -7.72
CA ALA A 16 -2.35 9.90 -8.02
C ALA A 16 -1.65 10.95 -7.15
N ILE A 17 -1.40 10.66 -5.87
CA ILE A 17 -0.61 11.53 -4.97
C ILE A 17 0.82 11.65 -5.49
N VAL A 18 1.47 10.52 -5.80
CA VAL A 18 2.84 10.51 -6.31
C VAL A 18 2.94 11.32 -7.60
N THR A 19 2.04 11.08 -8.56
CA THR A 19 1.98 11.82 -9.82
C THR A 19 1.83 13.33 -9.60
N ARG A 20 0.96 13.75 -8.67
CA ARG A 20 0.80 15.18 -8.32
C ARG A 20 2.09 15.78 -7.74
N LEU A 21 2.75 15.07 -6.83
CA LEU A 21 4.00 15.51 -6.22
C LEU A 21 5.15 15.59 -7.24
N GLU A 22 5.22 14.63 -8.18
CA GLU A 22 6.21 14.60 -9.25
C GLU A 22 6.01 15.72 -10.29
N ASN A 23 4.76 16.08 -10.58
CA ASN A 23 4.45 17.18 -11.51
C ASN A 23 4.97 18.54 -11.02
N GLY A 24 5.14 18.73 -9.71
CA GLY A 24 5.73 19.94 -9.12
C GLY A 24 4.87 21.21 -9.19
N ASP A 25 3.67 21.15 -9.77
CA ASP A 25 2.71 22.27 -9.85
C ASP A 25 1.78 22.35 -8.62
N VAL A 26 2.24 21.82 -7.49
CA VAL A 26 1.52 21.85 -6.21
C VAL A 26 2.21 22.81 -5.25
N PRO A 27 1.47 23.75 -4.61
CA PRO A 27 2.03 24.61 -3.57
C PRO A 27 2.68 23.78 -2.46
N LEU A 28 3.76 24.29 -1.85
CA LEU A 28 4.53 23.56 -0.83
C LEU A 28 3.66 23.02 0.31
N GLU A 29 2.70 23.82 0.80
CA GLU A 29 1.79 23.41 1.88
C GLU A 29 0.90 22.24 1.46
N GLU A 30 0.41 22.25 0.22
CA GLU A 30 -0.39 21.17 -0.35
C GLU A 30 0.47 19.93 -0.59
N ALA A 31 1.69 20.10 -1.10
CA ALA A 31 2.64 19.01 -1.29
C ALA A 31 2.95 18.29 0.04
N ILE A 32 3.11 19.02 1.14
CA ILE A 32 3.30 18.43 2.47
C ILE A 32 2.07 17.62 2.89
N SER A 33 0.87 18.15 2.66
CA SER A 33 -0.39 17.46 2.98
C SER A 33 -0.56 16.17 2.17
N GLU A 34 -0.35 16.24 0.87
CA GLU A 34 -0.42 15.10 -0.05
C GLU A 34 0.65 14.05 0.27
N PHE A 35 1.87 14.47 0.60
CA PHE A 35 2.94 13.57 1.03
C PHE A 35 2.58 12.81 2.31
N GLN A 36 2.05 13.51 3.32
CA GLN A 36 1.59 12.85 4.57
C GLN A 36 0.49 11.83 4.29
N LYS A 37 -0.48 12.20 3.43
CA LYS A 37 -1.54 11.29 3.00
C LYS A 37 -0.99 10.07 2.26
N GLY A 38 -0.05 10.28 1.34
CA GLY A 38 0.63 9.21 0.60
C GLY A 38 1.41 8.27 1.53
N MET A 39 2.06 8.81 2.56
CA MET A 39 2.78 8.00 3.55
C MET A 39 1.83 7.09 4.35
N VAL A 40 0.68 7.62 4.77
CA VAL A 40 -0.34 6.82 5.47
C VAL A 40 -0.89 5.72 4.56
N LEU A 41 -1.25 6.05 3.31
CA LEU A 41 -1.74 5.09 2.34
C LEU A 41 -0.71 3.99 2.04
N SER A 42 0.55 4.37 1.81
CA SER A 42 1.64 3.44 1.56
C SER A 42 1.82 2.46 2.72
N LYS A 43 1.81 2.95 3.96
CA LYS A 43 1.91 2.10 5.16
C LYS A 43 0.74 1.12 5.28
N ASP A 44 -0.49 1.56 4.98
CA ASP A 44 -1.67 0.71 5.02
C ASP A 44 -1.65 -0.37 3.92
N LEU A 45 -1.21 -0.02 2.71
CA LEU A 45 -1.02 -0.95 1.60
C LEU A 45 0.06 -1.99 1.94
N GLN A 46 1.22 -1.56 2.46
CA GLN A 46 2.27 -2.46 2.92
C GLN A 46 1.77 -3.43 4.00
N LYS A 47 1.01 -2.95 4.97
CA LYS A 47 0.43 -3.81 6.01
C LYS A 47 -0.55 -4.84 5.43
N THR A 48 -1.31 -4.46 4.40
CA THR A 48 -2.22 -5.37 3.70
C THR A 48 -1.44 -6.46 2.98
N LEU A 49 -0.38 -6.08 2.25
CA LEU A 49 0.51 -7.02 1.57
C LEU A 49 1.21 -7.97 2.54
N GLN A 50 1.78 -7.46 3.64
CA GLN A 50 2.39 -8.29 4.69
C GLN A 50 1.39 -9.27 5.33
N SER A 51 0.14 -8.87 5.49
CA SER A 51 -0.91 -9.75 6.03
C SER A 51 -1.28 -10.85 5.04
N ALA A 52 -1.34 -10.52 3.74
CA ALA A 52 -1.58 -11.48 2.67
C ALA A 52 -0.41 -12.47 2.56
N GLU A 53 0.83 -11.99 2.56
CA GLU A 53 2.05 -12.79 2.56
C GLU A 53 2.10 -13.75 3.76
N LYS A 54 1.85 -13.25 4.97
CA LYS A 54 1.80 -14.10 6.17
C LYS A 54 0.71 -15.18 6.09
N THR A 55 -0.41 -14.87 5.45
CA THR A 55 -1.49 -15.85 5.25
C THR A 55 -1.08 -16.91 4.24
N LEU A 56 -0.46 -16.50 3.13
CA LEU A 56 0.09 -17.40 2.12
C LEU A 56 1.12 -18.35 2.74
N VAL A 57 2.08 -17.81 3.49
CA VAL A 57 3.12 -18.60 4.20
C VAL A 57 2.51 -19.61 5.17
N LYS A 58 1.43 -19.25 5.87
CA LYS A 58 0.72 -20.19 6.76
C LYS A 58 0.01 -21.31 6.00
N VAL A 59 -0.65 -20.99 4.89
CA VAL A 59 -1.35 -21.98 4.05
C VAL A 59 -0.34 -22.94 3.43
N MET A 60 0.78 -22.43 2.93
CA MET A 60 1.82 -23.24 2.29
C MET A 60 2.54 -24.15 3.29
N GLN A 61 2.86 -23.67 4.50
CA GLN A 61 3.40 -24.53 5.57
C GLN A 61 2.42 -25.63 6.01
N ALA A 62 1.11 -25.35 5.99
CA ALA A 62 0.09 -26.34 6.33
C ALA A 62 -0.07 -27.42 5.24
N ASP A 63 0.17 -27.07 3.98
CA ASP A 63 0.16 -27.99 2.83
C ASP A 63 1.47 -28.81 2.70
N GLY A 64 2.49 -28.50 3.52
CA GLY A 64 3.80 -29.18 3.50
C GLY A 64 4.78 -28.64 2.44
N THR A 65 4.44 -27.53 1.78
CA THR A 65 5.38 -26.78 0.94
C THR A 65 6.23 -25.85 1.80
N GLU A 66 7.53 -26.14 1.95
CA GLU A 66 8.50 -25.19 2.51
C GLU A 66 8.67 -24.01 1.55
N LEU A 67 8.55 -22.79 2.09
CA LEU A 67 9.00 -21.58 1.41
C LEU A 67 10.41 -21.26 1.93
N GLU A 68 11.41 -21.38 1.06
CA GLU A 68 12.67 -20.66 1.22
C GLU A 68 12.36 -19.18 0.96
N MET A 69 11.92 -18.46 1.98
CA MET A 69 11.88 -17.00 1.91
C MET A 69 13.29 -16.51 2.18
N ASP A 70 14.09 -16.40 1.12
CA ASP A 70 15.31 -15.59 1.15
C ASP A 70 14.89 -14.15 1.45
N ALA A 71 15.24 -13.68 2.65
CA ALA A 71 15.12 -12.29 3.05
C ALA A 71 16.35 -11.48 2.60
#